data_AF-A0A836W6E6-F1
#
_entry.id   AF-A0A836W6E6-F1
#
_cell.length_a   1.000
_cell.length_b   1.000
_cell.length_c   1.000
_cell.angle_alpha   90.00
_cell.angle_beta   90.00
_cell.angle_gamma   90.00
#
_symmetry.space_group_name_H-M   'P 1'
#
loop_
_entity.id
_entity.type
_entity.pdbx_description
1 polymer ?
#
loop_
_entity_poly.entity_id
_entity_poly.type
_entity_poly.pdbx_seq_one_letter_code
_entity_poly.pdbx_strand_id
1 'polypeptide(L)'
;MKAVMVGLGARTKSSGDLKKHSVHINKLWNEFMTFANGRNGTNYVGYLSSQNPFEDWDASQRYAKTSEFHHRGAPPHPRLTPHQSAASRIVKKVLQQAQSDGLNLG
;
A
#
# COMPACT_ATOMS: atom_id res chain seq x y z
N MET A 1 4.10 4.62 -0.25
CA MET A 1 3.71 4.37 1.16
C MET A 1 4.85 4.59 2.13
N LYS A 2 6.00 3.92 1.99
CA LYS A 2 7.15 4.17 2.89
C LYS A 2 7.55 5.65 2.97
N ALA A 3 7.71 6.31 1.82
CA ALA A 3 8.04 7.72 1.75
C ALA A 3 7.00 8.64 2.43
N VAL A 4 5.71 8.32 2.29
CA VAL A 4 4.63 9.04 2.99
C VAL A 4 4.77 8.87 4.50
N MET A 5 4.98 7.66 5.00
CA MET A 5 5.19 7.42 6.44
C MET A 5 6.43 8.17 6.96
N VAL A 6 7.53 8.19 6.20
CA VAL A 6 8.74 8.96 6.54
C VAL A 6 8.44 10.45 6.62
N GLY A 7 7.76 11.01 5.61
CA GLY A 7 7.36 12.42 5.60
C GLY A 7 6.47 12.80 6.79
N LEU A 8 5.67 11.86 7.29
CA LEU A 8 4.82 12.03 8.47
C LEU A 8 5.54 11.76 9.81
N GLY A 9 6.86 11.55 9.78
CA GLY A 9 7.71 11.41 10.98
C GLY A 9 7.89 9.98 11.48
N ALA A 10 7.66 8.96 10.65
CA ALA A 10 7.99 7.59 11.02
C ALA A 10 9.50 7.42 11.26
N ARG A 11 9.86 6.58 12.24
CA ARG A 11 11.25 6.36 12.62
C ARG A 11 12.04 5.68 11.50
N THR A 12 13.03 6.39 10.97
CA THR A 12 13.95 5.89 9.96
C THR A 12 15.26 5.39 10.56
N LYS A 13 15.99 4.60 9.79
CA LYS A 13 17.42 4.34 9.99
C LYS A 13 18.21 5.58 9.57
N SER A 14 19.50 5.60 9.88
CA SER A 14 20.44 6.61 9.37
C SER A 14 20.48 6.70 7.84
N SER A 15 20.06 5.66 7.11
CA SER A 15 19.93 5.67 5.64
C SER A 15 18.67 6.36 5.11
N GLY A 16 17.76 6.84 5.97
CA GLY A 16 16.46 7.37 5.57
C GLY A 16 15.39 6.29 5.35
N ASP A 17 15.76 5.00 5.36
CA ASP A 17 14.80 3.91 5.25
C ASP A 17 14.00 3.70 6.53
N LEU A 18 12.73 3.30 6.41
CA LEU A 18 11.95 2.83 7.56
C LEU A 18 12.64 1.64 8.24
N LYS A 19 12.80 1.73 9.56
CA LYS A 19 13.44 0.67 10.35
C LYS A 19 12.58 -0.61 10.27
N LYS A 20 13.12 -1.67 9.66
CA LYS A 20 12.52 -3.02 9.50
C LYS A 20 11.39 -3.21 8.46
N HIS A 21 11.14 -2.27 7.54
CA HIS A 21 10.00 -2.38 6.62
C HIS A 21 10.34 -3.08 5.29
N SER A 22 11.15 -4.14 5.30
CA SER A 22 11.38 -5.01 4.12
C SER A 22 10.29 -6.07 4.00
N VAL A 23 9.03 -5.63 4.10
CA VAL A 23 7.84 -6.49 4.10
C VAL A 23 7.04 -6.30 2.82
N HIS A 24 6.31 -7.33 2.43
CA HIS A 24 5.45 -7.32 1.24
C HIS A 24 4.26 -6.36 1.43
N ILE A 25 3.61 -5.97 0.33
CA ILE A 25 2.62 -4.90 0.31
C ILE A 25 1.42 -5.16 1.22
N ASN A 26 1.01 -6.43 1.38
CA ASN A 26 -0.04 -6.82 2.32
C ASN A 26 0.28 -6.37 3.75
N LYS A 27 1.50 -6.60 4.23
CA LYS A 27 1.94 -6.18 5.58
C LYS A 27 2.18 -4.68 5.65
N LEU A 28 2.83 -4.11 4.64
CA LEU A 28 3.14 -2.67 4.59
C LEU A 28 1.87 -1.81 4.59
N TRP A 29 0.80 -2.27 3.95
CA TRP A 29 -0.47 -1.56 3.93
C TRP A 29 -1.14 -1.54 5.30
N ASN A 30 -1.11 -2.65 6.04
CA ASN A 30 -1.61 -2.70 7.41
C ASN A 30 -0.83 -1.76 8.35
N GLU A 31 0.49 -1.69 8.19
CA GLU A 31 1.34 -0.74 8.92
C GLU A 31 0.98 0.70 8.56
N PHE A 32 0.78 0.99 7.27
CA PHE A 32 0.35 2.31 6.81
C PHE A 32 -1.02 2.68 7.38
N MET A 33 -2.00 1.78 7.36
CA MET A 33 -3.33 2.02 7.96
C MET A 33 -3.22 2.29 9.46
N THR A 34 -2.43 1.51 10.19
CA THR A 34 -2.20 1.72 11.64
C THR A 34 -1.55 3.07 11.91
N PHE A 35 -0.53 3.42 11.12
CA PHE A 35 0.15 4.70 11.22
C PHE A 35 -0.77 5.88 10.87
N ALA A 36 -1.60 5.73 9.82
CA ALA A 36 -2.55 6.74 9.36
C ALA A 36 -3.64 7.02 10.40
N ASN A 37 -4.11 6.00 11.11
CA ASN A 37 -5.05 6.15 12.23
C ASN A 37 -4.42 6.80 13.48
N GLY A 38 -3.10 7.01 13.50
CA GLY A 38 -2.41 7.78 14.53
C GLY A 38 -2.47 9.29 14.29
N ARG A 39 -2.03 10.08 15.30
CA ARG A 39 -2.16 11.55 15.32
C ARG A 39 -1.63 12.31 14.09
N ASN A 40 -0.67 11.75 13.37
CA ASN A 40 0.00 12.43 12.25
C ASN A 40 -0.58 12.05 10.87
N GLY A 41 -1.49 11.09 10.79
CA GLY A 41 -1.95 10.53 9.52
C GLY A 41 -3.44 10.70 9.22
N THR A 42 -4.16 11.43 10.06
CA THR A 42 -5.62 11.60 10.01
C THR A 42 -6.12 12.10 8.65
N ASN A 43 -5.34 12.95 7.97
CA ASN A 43 -5.66 13.48 6.64
C ASN A 43 -5.69 12.40 5.54
N TYR A 44 -5.03 11.26 5.78
CA TYR A 44 -4.95 10.15 4.82
C TYR A 44 -6.01 9.08 5.08
N VAL A 45 -6.56 9.01 6.30
CA VAL A 45 -7.57 8.02 6.70
C VAL A 45 -8.82 8.12 5.83
N GLY A 46 -9.23 9.32 5.44
CA GLY A 46 -10.42 9.53 4.58
C GLY A 46 -10.31 8.92 3.19
N TYR A 47 -9.10 8.58 2.73
CA TYR A 47 -8.88 7.91 1.45
C TYR A 47 -8.74 6.40 1.59
N LEU A 48 -8.52 5.90 2.81
CA LEU A 48 -8.30 4.49 3.08
C LEU A 48 -9.63 3.75 3.17
N SER A 49 -9.69 2.56 2.56
CA SER A 49 -10.74 1.60 2.86
C SER A 49 -10.58 1.04 4.27
N SER A 50 -11.68 0.63 4.90
CA SER A 50 -11.66 -0.04 6.21
C SER A 50 -10.94 -1.39 6.18
N GLN A 51 -10.83 -2.01 5.01
CA GLN A 51 -10.11 -3.26 4.78
C GLN A 51 -8.85 -3.03 3.96
N ASN A 52 -7.84 -3.86 4.19
CA ASN A 52 -6.62 -3.87 3.41
C ASN A 52 -6.89 -4.54 2.04
N PRO A 53 -6.85 -3.78 0.93
CA PRO A 53 -7.17 -4.32 -0.38
C PRO A 53 -6.06 -5.23 -0.92
N PHE A 54 -4.97 -5.41 -0.19
CA PHE A 54 -3.84 -6.27 -0.54
C PHE A 54 -3.67 -7.43 0.43
N GLU A 55 -4.61 -7.66 1.37
CA GLU A 55 -4.47 -8.65 2.44
C GLU A 55 -4.09 -10.05 1.93
N ASP A 56 -4.72 -10.48 0.83
CA ASP A 56 -4.50 -11.75 0.17
C ASP A 56 -3.42 -11.72 -0.94
N TRP A 57 -2.70 -10.61 -1.09
CA TRP A 57 -1.53 -10.53 -1.97
C TRP A 57 -0.25 -10.84 -1.18
N ASP A 58 0.16 -12.10 -1.19
CA ASP A 58 1.39 -12.56 -0.51
C ASP A 58 2.60 -12.64 -1.46
N ALA A 59 3.81 -12.49 -0.92
CA ALA A 59 5.04 -12.57 -1.68
C ALA A 59 5.23 -13.93 -2.38
N SER A 60 4.71 -15.02 -1.80
CA SER A 60 4.74 -16.37 -2.39
C SER A 60 4.03 -16.45 -3.75
N GLN A 61 3.03 -15.59 -3.98
CA GLN A 61 2.28 -15.54 -5.23
C GLN A 61 3.10 -14.99 -6.41
N ARG A 62 4.30 -14.44 -6.18
CA ARG A 62 5.24 -14.07 -7.25
C ARG A 62 5.60 -15.27 -8.15
N TYR A 63 5.52 -16.48 -7.60
CA TYR A 63 5.85 -17.72 -8.31
C TYR A 63 4.61 -18.55 -8.67
N ALA A 64 3.41 -18.02 -8.40
CA ALA A 64 2.17 -18.68 -8.80
C ALA A 64 2.07 -18.70 -10.34
N LYS A 65 1.51 -19.79 -10.87
CA LYS A 65 1.39 -19.96 -12.33
C LYS A 65 0.35 -18.98 -12.86
N THR A 66 0.59 -18.40 -14.05
CA THR A 66 -0.36 -17.48 -14.69
C THR A 66 -1.77 -18.08 -14.84
N SER A 67 -1.87 -19.39 -15.01
CA SER A 67 -3.13 -20.12 -15.05
C SER A 67 -3.97 -20.00 -13.78
N GLU A 68 -3.37 -19.73 -12.62
CA GLU A 68 -4.08 -19.52 -11.35
C GLU A 68 -4.82 -18.18 -11.32
N PHE A 69 -4.45 -17.23 -12.20
CA PHE A 69 -5.03 -15.90 -12.27
C PHE A 69 -5.84 -15.66 -13.54
N HIS A 70 -5.50 -16.36 -14.62
CA HIS A 70 -6.13 -16.25 -15.92
C HIS A 70 -6.36 -17.64 -16.52
N HIS A 71 -7.61 -18.04 -16.60
CA HIS A 71 -8.04 -19.15 -17.45
C HIS A 71 -8.53 -18.60 -18.80
N ARG A 72 -8.08 -19.19 -19.90
CA ARG A 72 -8.50 -18.79 -21.26
C ARG A 72 -10.02 -18.94 -21.38
N GLY A 73 -10.73 -17.85 -21.65
CA GLY A 73 -12.19 -17.82 -21.79
C GLY A 73 -12.96 -17.57 -20.49
N ALA A 74 -12.28 -17.42 -19.34
CA ALA A 74 -12.90 -17.06 -18.07
C ALA A 74 -12.59 -15.60 -17.70
N PRO A 75 -13.46 -14.93 -16.92
CA PRO A 75 -13.11 -13.63 -16.33
C PRO A 75 -11.85 -13.73 -15.45
N PRO A 76 -11.08 -12.64 -15.29
CA PRO A 76 -9.91 -12.62 -14.42
C PRO A 76 -10.24 -13.10 -13.01
N HIS A 77 -9.29 -13.77 -12.35
CA HIS A 77 -9.48 -14.22 -10.98
C HIS A 77 -9.92 -13.02 -10.11
N PRO A 78 -10.97 -13.15 -9.27
CA PRO A 78 -11.58 -12.04 -8.54
C PRO A 78 -10.65 -11.31 -7.56
N ARG A 79 -9.42 -11.82 -7.37
CA ARG A 79 -8.35 -11.18 -6.58
C ARG A 79 -7.61 -10.08 -7.36
N LEU A 80 -7.54 -10.15 -8.69
CA LEU A 80 -6.78 -9.20 -9.49
C LEU A 80 -7.43 -7.80 -9.51
N THR A 81 -8.74 -7.74 -9.69
CA THR A 81 -9.51 -6.51 -9.87
C THR A 81 -9.47 -5.59 -8.64
N PRO A 82 -9.64 -6.10 -7.40
CA PRO A 82 -9.50 -5.31 -6.18
C PRO A 82 -8.09 -4.72 -6.00
N HIS A 83 -7.03 -5.52 -6.19
CA HIS A 83 -5.65 -5.06 -6.07
C HIS A 83 -5.33 -3.95 -7.07
N GLN A 84 -5.71 -4.14 -8.34
CA GLN A 84 -5.50 -3.15 -9.40
C GLN A 84 -6.28 -1.85 -9.13
N SER A 85 -7.52 -1.96 -8.67
CA SER A 85 -8.35 -0.81 -8.31
C SER A 85 -7.76 -0.03 -7.13
N ALA A 86 -7.28 -0.73 -6.10
CA ALA A 86 -6.64 -0.11 -4.94
C ALA A 86 -5.32 0.58 -5.31
N ALA A 87 -4.48 -0.08 -6.11
CA ALA A 87 -3.23 0.50 -6.59
C ALA A 87 -3.46 1.75 -7.46
N SER A 88 -4.44 1.71 -8.37
CA SER A 88 -4.69 2.83 -9.29
C SER A 88 -5.44 4.00 -8.64
N ARG A 89 -6.34 3.74 -7.69
CA ARG A 89 -7.23 4.78 -7.11
C ARG A 89 -6.79 5.25 -5.74
N ILE A 90 -6.52 4.32 -4.82
CA ILE A 90 -6.28 4.65 -3.41
C ILE A 90 -4.83 5.09 -3.22
N VAL A 91 -3.87 4.28 -3.69
CA VAL A 91 -2.43 4.62 -3.57
C VAL A 91 -2.14 5.95 -4.25
N LYS A 92 -2.67 6.16 -5.46
CA LYS A 92 -2.47 7.41 -6.21
C LYS A 92 -2.99 8.63 -5.44
N LYS A 93 -4.19 8.56 -4.86
CA LYS A 93 -4.76 9.67 -4.06
C LYS A 93 -3.93 9.97 -2.82
N VAL A 94 -3.47 8.94 -2.10
CA VAL A 94 -2.61 9.12 -0.93
C VAL A 94 -1.30 9.80 -1.30
N LEU A 95 -0.69 9.43 -2.44
CA LEU A 95 0.54 10.07 -2.92
C LEU A 95 0.29 11.52 -3.35
N GLN A 96 -0.81 11.81 -4.04
CA GLN A 96 -1.17 13.17 -4.43
C GLN A 96 -1.40 14.05 -3.21
N GLN A 97 -2.13 13.56 -2.20
CA GLN A 97 -2.32 14.30 -0.96
C GLN A 97 -1.00 14.55 -0.24
N ALA A 98 -0.11 13.55 -0.20
CA ALA A 98 1.21 13.69 0.42
C ALA A 98 2.06 14.77 -0.27
N GLN A 99 1.98 14.88 -1.60
CA GLN A 99 2.63 15.97 -2.34
C GLN A 99 2.01 17.33 -2.02
N SER A 100 0.68 17.42 -1.95
CA SER A 100 -0.02 18.65 -1.57
C SER A 100 0.31 19.10 -0.14
N ASP A 101 0.56 18.15 0.75
CA ASP A 101 0.97 18.41 2.14
C ASP A 101 2.48 18.76 2.25
N GLY A 102 3.21 18.81 1.13
CA GLY A 102 4.63 19.19 1.08
C GLY A 102 5.60 18.10 1.52
N LEU A 103 5.16 16.83 1.58
CA LEU A 103 6.03 15.72 1.94
C LEU A 103 7.01 15.41 0.81
N ASN A 104 8.30 15.33 1.13
CA ASN A 104 9.29 14.85 0.17
C ASN A 104 9.14 13.34 -0.02
N LEU A 105 8.78 12.93 -1.25
CA LEU A 105 8.56 11.52 -1.61
C LEU A 105 9.76 10.88 -2.32
N GLY A 106 10.87 11.62 -2.47
CA GLY A 106 12.10 11.22 -3.16
C GLY A 106 13.08 10.45 -2.28
#